data_AF-A0A8H4NYP6-F1
#
_entry.id   AF-A0A8H4NYP6-F1
#
_cell.length_a   1.000
_cell.length_b   1.000
_cell.length_c   1.000
_cell.angle_alpha   90.00
_cell.angle_beta   90.00
_cell.angle_gamma   90.00
#
_symmetry.space_group_name_H-M   'P 1'
#
loop_
_entity.id
_entity.type
_entity.pdbx_description
1 polymer ?
#
loop_
_entity_poly.entity_id
_entity_poly.type
_entity_poly.pdbx_seq_one_letter_code
_entity_poly.pdbx_strand_id
1 'polypeptide(L)'
;MDSHTNNHILSKFACDLELNIGRMIHNQDVNAAKPSTLCQERERPTSSLGLLDAIPAELLLLILNLLDFQSLSRVSRVCFRGKIIVESLSPYRQVMQHAPTILTALTKTNLISRYPASLILHALQTYHCVSCLDFGAFLYLPTCERVCLECLNQNRGLWMITTATARKCFGLTQRQLQTIPIMRSIPGTYSVRTLEKTHRKLYQLVSVRHAKQLGLDVHGSPEKLAEFMPSTPARGERSRKFYEFKRYHEAPLEPPGRDMSKLPQKANIGNDHFAGMASLRVPYISGSGADWGYLCRGCQVTYRHFGHGSLPSAVLSELCPPGMCPDRPLFALTTRFYSHEGLLNHIEDCYGIQQILRREEPT
;
A
#
# COMPACT_ATOMS: atom_id res chain seq x y z
N MET A 1 3.99 32.82 3.02
CA MET A 1 2.87 32.58 2.10
C MET A 1 1.76 31.97 2.92
N ASP A 2 0.60 32.62 2.96
CA ASP A 2 -0.44 32.36 3.95
C ASP A 2 -1.13 31.01 3.72
N SER A 3 -1.41 30.29 4.81
CA SER A 3 -2.09 28.98 4.79
C SER A 3 -3.44 29.03 4.08
N HIS A 4 -4.11 30.18 4.10
CA HIS A 4 -5.39 30.39 3.44
C HIS A 4 -5.26 30.40 1.91
N THR A 5 -4.20 31.01 1.37
CA THR A 5 -3.90 31.02 -0.08
C THR A 5 -3.56 29.61 -0.56
N ASN A 6 -2.77 28.85 0.20
CA ASN A 6 -2.40 27.49 -0.15
C ASN A 6 -3.60 26.55 -0.19
N ASN A 7 -4.51 26.66 0.78
CA ASN A 7 -5.74 25.87 0.79
C ASN A 7 -6.65 26.18 -0.41
N HIS A 8 -6.75 27.46 -0.81
CA HIS A 8 -7.50 27.86 -1.99
C HIS A 8 -6.90 27.30 -3.29
N ILE A 9 -5.56 27.33 -3.42
CA ILE A 9 -4.84 26.74 -4.56
C ILE A 9 -5.10 25.24 -4.64
N LEU A 10 -5.02 24.53 -3.51
CA LEU A 10 -5.29 23.09 -3.46
C LEU A 10 -6.74 22.77 -3.83
N SER A 11 -7.73 23.50 -3.30
CA SER A 11 -9.13 23.29 -3.68
C SER A 11 -9.38 23.53 -5.17
N LYS A 12 -8.61 24.40 -5.82
CA LYS A 12 -8.75 24.70 -7.24
C LYS A 12 -8.13 23.62 -8.15
N PHE A 13 -6.97 23.09 -7.76
CA PHE A 13 -6.14 22.24 -8.63
C PHE A 13 -6.04 20.77 -8.20
N ALA A 14 -6.51 20.42 -7.01
CA ALA A 14 -6.71 19.03 -6.64
C ALA A 14 -7.95 18.46 -7.35
N CYS A 15 -8.01 17.13 -7.50
CA CYS A 15 -9.20 16.45 -7.98
C CYS A 15 -10.21 16.28 -6.83
N ASP A 16 -11.45 16.74 -7.04
CA ASP A 16 -12.55 16.58 -6.06
C ASP A 16 -13.09 15.15 -5.99
N LEU A 17 -13.01 14.43 -7.12
CA LEU A 17 -13.26 13.00 -7.15
C LEU A 17 -11.95 12.29 -6.84
N GLU A 18 -11.93 11.48 -5.79
CA GLU A 18 -11.11 10.28 -5.83
C GLU A 18 -11.54 9.55 -7.11
N LEU A 19 -10.75 9.69 -8.17
CA LEU A 19 -10.90 8.86 -9.36
C LEU A 19 -11.04 7.41 -8.88
N ASN A 20 -11.65 6.55 -9.68
CA ASN A 20 -11.77 5.13 -9.37
C ASN A 20 -10.35 4.50 -9.46
N ILE A 21 -9.49 4.77 -8.48
CA ILE A 21 -8.03 4.54 -8.42
C ILE A 21 -7.73 3.04 -8.21
N GLY A 22 -8.69 2.19 -8.55
CA GLY A 22 -8.73 0.78 -8.23
C GLY A 22 -9.66 0.50 -7.06
N ARG A 23 -10.19 -0.72 -7.05
CA ARG A 23 -10.92 -1.27 -5.91
C ARG A 23 -9.95 -2.08 -5.06
N MET A 24 -9.39 -1.42 -4.06
CA MET A 24 -8.66 -2.06 -2.96
C MET A 24 -9.63 -2.39 -1.82
N ILE A 25 -9.13 -2.97 -0.72
CA ILE A 25 -9.92 -3.12 0.50
C ILE A 25 -10.38 -1.72 0.96
N HIS A 26 -11.70 -1.54 1.10
CA HIS A 26 -12.30 -0.28 1.55
C HIS A 26 -13.31 -0.50 2.69
N ASN A 27 -13.87 0.58 3.24
CA ASN A 27 -14.80 0.57 4.37
C ASN A 27 -16.05 -0.31 4.17
N GLN A 28 -16.44 -0.60 2.93
CA GLN A 28 -17.55 -1.53 2.63
C GLN A 28 -17.15 -2.99 2.85
N ASP A 29 -15.86 -3.32 2.71
CA ASP A 29 -15.31 -4.65 2.95
C ASP A 29 -14.94 -4.83 4.43
N VAL A 30 -14.61 -3.75 5.14
CA VAL A 30 -14.17 -3.72 6.54
C VAL A 30 -14.79 -2.56 7.33
N ASN A 31 -15.53 -2.86 8.39
CA ASN A 31 -16.02 -1.82 9.30
C ASN A 31 -14.86 -1.21 10.10
N ALA A 32 -14.84 0.10 10.31
CA ALA A 32 -13.86 0.74 11.19
C ALA A 32 -13.89 0.13 12.60
N ALA A 33 -12.72 -0.12 13.18
CA ALA A 33 -12.61 -0.47 14.60
C ALA A 33 -13.21 0.65 15.46
N LYS A 34 -13.98 0.28 16.48
CA LYS A 34 -14.58 1.24 17.40
C LYS A 34 -13.74 1.34 18.66
N PRO A 35 -13.40 2.54 19.14
CA PRO A 35 -12.81 2.69 20.46
C PRO A 35 -13.80 2.20 21.51
N SER A 36 -13.27 1.72 22.63
CA SER A 36 -14.08 1.36 23.77
C SER A 36 -14.85 2.59 24.27
N THR A 37 -16.16 2.50 24.42
CA THR A 37 -16.96 3.54 25.09
C THR A 37 -16.72 3.44 26.60
N LEU A 38 -15.75 4.17 27.13
CA LEU A 38 -15.70 4.49 28.57
C LEU A 38 -15.43 5.97 28.80
N CYS A 39 -16.15 6.50 29.78
CA CYS A 39 -16.26 7.88 30.18
C CYS A 39 -14.93 8.51 30.56
N GLN A 40 -14.81 9.80 30.26
CA GLN A 40 -13.90 10.76 30.87
C GLN A 40 -14.22 10.98 32.37
N GLU A 41 -14.55 9.93 33.11
CA GLU A 41 -14.75 10.05 34.55
C GLU A 41 -13.39 10.06 35.24
N ARG A 42 -13.12 11.20 35.89
CA ARG A 42 -11.96 11.58 36.70
C ARG A 42 -11.68 10.66 37.90
N GLU A 43 -12.15 9.41 37.89
CA GLU A 43 -11.89 8.48 38.97
C GLU A 43 -10.46 7.95 38.85
N ARG A 44 -9.65 8.20 39.88
CA ARG A 44 -8.31 7.63 39.98
C ARG A 44 -8.46 6.10 39.86
N PRO A 45 -7.79 5.45 38.88
CA PRO A 45 -7.93 4.01 38.71
C PRO A 45 -7.48 3.31 40.01
N THR A 46 -8.41 2.69 40.72
CA THR A 46 -8.15 1.88 41.92
C THR A 46 -7.58 0.51 41.58
N SER A 47 -7.51 0.16 40.28
CA SER A 47 -7.00 -1.12 39.81
C SER A 47 -5.47 -1.12 39.64
N SER A 48 -4.82 -2.17 40.15
CA SER A 48 -3.40 -2.48 39.91
C SER A 48 -3.19 -3.22 38.58
N LEU A 49 -2.00 -3.13 37.97
CA LEU A 49 -1.56 -4.02 36.87
C LEU A 49 -1.01 -5.36 37.38
N GLY A 50 -1.12 -5.63 38.68
CA GLY A 50 -0.51 -6.77 39.34
C GLY A 50 1.01 -6.66 39.33
N LEU A 51 1.69 -7.76 38.97
CA LEU A 51 3.15 -7.83 38.96
C LEU A 51 3.81 -6.82 38.02
N LEU A 52 3.10 -6.33 37.00
CA LEU A 52 3.63 -5.31 36.08
C LEU A 52 3.80 -3.94 36.76
N ASP A 53 3.18 -3.70 37.92
CA ASP A 53 3.39 -2.48 38.70
C ASP A 53 4.79 -2.40 39.32
N ALA A 54 5.52 -3.52 39.41
CA ALA A 54 6.91 -3.54 39.87
C ALA A 54 7.89 -3.05 38.79
N ILE A 55 7.44 -2.93 37.53
CA ILE A 55 8.28 -2.51 36.41
C ILE A 55 8.30 -0.96 36.34
N PRO A 56 9.47 -0.32 36.20
CA PRO A 56 9.56 1.11 35.90
C PRO A 56 8.70 1.52 34.70
N ALA A 57 8.05 2.68 34.78
CA ALA A 57 7.08 3.12 33.78
C ALA A 57 7.66 3.18 32.36
N GLU A 58 8.92 3.59 32.23
CA GLU A 58 9.66 3.66 30.98
C GLU A 58 9.81 2.27 30.34
N LEU A 59 10.19 1.27 31.14
CA LEU A 59 10.35 -0.11 30.67
C LEU A 59 8.99 -0.71 30.31
N LEU A 60 7.94 -0.43 31.08
CA LEU A 60 6.58 -0.85 30.74
C LEU A 60 6.14 -0.27 29.39
N LEU A 61 6.38 1.03 29.15
CA LEU A 61 6.05 1.66 27.88
C LEU A 61 6.87 1.10 26.71
N LEU A 62 8.15 0.80 26.91
CA LEU A 62 8.98 0.12 25.90
C LEU A 62 8.42 -1.25 25.55
N ILE A 63 8.08 -2.07 26.56
CA ILE A 63 7.47 -3.39 26.36
C ILE A 63 6.18 -3.27 25.57
N LEU A 64 5.28 -2.35 25.95
CA LEU A 64 4.01 -2.15 25.26
C LEU A 64 4.18 -1.68 23.81
N ASN A 65 5.22 -0.89 23.50
CA ASN A 65 5.52 -0.47 22.13
C ASN A 65 6.03 -1.60 21.22
N LEU A 66 6.49 -2.71 21.79
CA LEU A 66 6.88 -3.93 21.06
C LEU A 66 5.70 -4.86 20.81
N LEU A 67 4.56 -4.64 21.46
CA LEU A 67 3.37 -5.47 21.29
C LEU A 67 2.59 -5.12 20.02
N ASP A 68 2.03 -6.15 19.41
CA ASP A 68 1.05 -6.03 18.33
C ASP A 68 -0.33 -5.59 18.87
N PHE A 69 -1.22 -5.16 17.97
CA PHE A 69 -2.55 -4.69 18.35
C PHE A 69 -3.44 -5.75 19.00
N GLN A 70 -3.27 -7.03 18.67
CA GLN A 70 -4.02 -8.11 19.32
C GLN A 70 -3.55 -8.28 20.77
N SER A 71 -2.23 -8.27 21.01
CA SER A 71 -1.63 -8.33 22.34
C SER A 71 -2.00 -7.11 23.18
N LEU A 72 -1.92 -5.90 22.62
CA LEU A 72 -2.39 -4.67 23.29
C LEU A 72 -3.88 -4.74 23.65
N SER A 73 -4.74 -5.21 22.73
CA SER A 73 -6.16 -5.38 23.01
C SER A 73 -6.44 -6.42 24.10
N ARG A 74 -5.59 -7.44 24.26
CA ARG A 74 -5.70 -8.39 25.37
C ARG A 74 -5.30 -7.71 26.68
N VAL A 75 -4.18 -6.99 26.72
CA VAL A 75 -3.74 -6.23 27.90
C VAL A 75 -4.82 -5.25 28.36
N SER A 76 -5.45 -4.53 27.43
CA SER A 76 -6.50 -3.57 27.73
C SER A 76 -7.78 -4.19 28.32
N ARG A 77 -7.93 -5.52 28.26
CA ARG A 77 -9.09 -6.26 28.80
C ARG A 77 -8.81 -6.93 30.15
N VAL A 78 -7.57 -6.91 30.64
CA VAL A 78 -7.21 -7.57 31.90
C VAL A 78 -7.65 -6.74 33.11
N CYS A 79 -7.42 -5.44 33.09
CA CYS A 79 -7.77 -4.52 34.18
C CYS A 79 -7.97 -3.09 33.67
N PHE A 80 -8.59 -2.24 34.49
CA PHE A 80 -8.91 -0.86 34.13
C PHE A 80 -7.65 0.00 33.91
N ARG A 81 -6.63 -0.14 34.75
CA ARG A 81 -5.33 0.55 34.57
C ARG A 81 -4.62 0.10 33.29
N GLY A 82 -4.67 -1.18 32.96
CA GLY A 82 -4.13 -1.72 31.70
C GLY A 82 -4.82 -1.12 30.49
N LYS A 83 -6.15 -0.99 30.56
CA LYS A 83 -6.95 -0.31 29.55
C LYS A 83 -6.50 1.13 29.33
N ILE A 84 -6.42 1.92 30.41
CA ILE A 84 -6.01 3.33 30.33
C ILE A 84 -4.63 3.47 29.70
N ILE A 85 -3.66 2.66 30.13
CA ILE A 85 -2.28 2.74 29.62
C ILE A 85 -2.23 2.40 28.13
N VAL A 86 -2.90 1.32 27.71
CA VAL A 86 -2.95 0.93 26.29
C VAL A 86 -3.66 1.99 25.45
N GLU A 87 -4.82 2.49 25.89
CA GLU A 87 -5.58 3.52 25.15
C GLU A 87 -4.84 4.88 25.11
N SER A 88 -3.93 5.12 26.06
CA SER A 88 -3.06 6.30 26.08
C SER A 88 -1.78 6.14 25.26
N LEU A 89 -1.43 4.91 24.85
CA LEU A 89 -0.23 4.63 24.07
C LEU A 89 -0.34 5.27 22.68
N SER A 90 0.70 6.02 22.27
CA SER A 90 0.67 6.80 21.02
C SER A 90 0.31 5.97 19.78
N PRO A 91 0.99 4.84 19.48
CA PRO A 91 0.58 3.92 18.41
C PRO A 91 -0.89 3.50 18.45
N TYR A 92 -1.41 3.14 19.62
CA TYR A 92 -2.78 2.67 19.76
C TYR A 92 -3.78 3.80 19.46
N ARG A 93 -3.59 4.93 20.13
CA ARG A 93 -4.46 6.11 20.01
C ARG A 93 -4.46 6.67 18.59
N GLN A 94 -3.29 6.86 17.99
CA GLN A 94 -3.15 7.48 16.67
C GLN A 94 -3.76 6.61 15.55
N VAL A 95 -3.50 5.29 15.58
CA VAL A 95 -4.09 4.38 14.58
C VAL A 95 -5.61 4.28 14.77
N MET A 96 -6.10 4.17 16.01
CA MET A 96 -7.54 4.15 16.29
C MET A 96 -8.25 5.44 15.85
N GLN A 97 -7.60 6.60 16.01
CA GLN A 97 -8.17 7.89 15.66
C GLN A 97 -8.18 8.15 14.15
N HIS A 98 -7.10 7.83 13.45
CA HIS A 98 -6.91 8.26 12.06
C HIS A 98 -7.08 7.15 11.03
N ALA A 99 -6.87 5.88 11.40
CA ALA A 99 -6.93 4.76 10.47
C ALA A 99 -7.46 3.45 11.11
N PRO A 100 -8.63 3.47 11.78
CA PRO A 100 -9.19 2.31 12.48
C PRO A 100 -9.52 1.13 11.54
N THR A 101 -9.65 1.38 10.24
CA THR A 101 -9.91 0.38 9.21
C THR A 101 -8.73 -0.56 9.00
N ILE A 102 -7.49 -0.11 9.30
CA ILE A 102 -6.29 -0.95 9.27
C ILE A 102 -6.44 -2.11 10.24
N LEU A 103 -6.94 -1.86 11.46
CA LEU A 103 -7.06 -2.90 12.48
C LEU A 103 -8.08 -3.96 12.09
N THR A 104 -9.20 -3.54 11.51
CA THR A 104 -10.21 -4.49 11.00
C THR A 104 -9.69 -5.26 9.80
N ALA A 105 -8.98 -4.59 8.87
CA ALA A 105 -8.34 -5.25 7.74
C ALA A 105 -7.36 -6.31 8.22
N LEU A 106 -6.38 -5.94 9.05
CA LEU A 106 -5.40 -6.85 9.64
C LEU A 106 -6.07 -8.01 10.40
N THR A 107 -7.18 -7.78 11.09
CA THR A 107 -7.92 -8.84 11.77
C THR A 107 -8.55 -9.81 10.77
N LYS A 108 -9.29 -9.31 9.78
CA LYS A 108 -9.94 -10.16 8.75
C LYS A 108 -8.92 -10.91 7.89
N THR A 109 -7.76 -10.31 7.67
CA THR A 109 -6.68 -10.90 6.87
C THR A 109 -5.72 -11.76 7.69
N ASN A 110 -5.98 -11.94 8.99
CA ASN A 110 -5.16 -12.74 9.91
C ASN A 110 -3.70 -12.27 10.07
N LEU A 111 -3.50 -10.95 10.07
CA LEU A 111 -2.19 -10.28 10.20
C LEU A 111 -2.10 -9.38 11.45
N ILE A 112 -3.16 -9.26 12.25
CA ILE A 112 -3.23 -8.34 13.41
C ILE A 112 -2.16 -8.57 14.47
N SER A 113 -1.65 -9.80 14.60
CA SER A 113 -0.61 -10.18 15.57
C SER A 113 0.80 -10.25 14.98
N ARG A 114 0.98 -9.83 13.73
CA ARG A 114 2.28 -9.98 13.04
C ARG A 114 3.24 -8.82 13.25
N TYR A 115 2.73 -7.61 13.47
CA TYR A 115 3.56 -6.40 13.52
C TYR A 115 3.33 -5.65 14.82
N PRO A 116 4.38 -5.07 15.42
CA PRO A 116 4.22 -4.19 16.57
C PRO A 116 3.40 -2.96 16.17
N ALA A 117 2.61 -2.44 17.10
CA ALA A 117 1.76 -1.27 16.84
C ALA A 117 2.56 -0.05 16.39
N SER A 118 3.79 0.10 16.91
CA SER A 118 4.74 1.16 16.56
C SER A 118 5.14 1.14 15.08
N LEU A 119 5.29 -0.04 14.46
CA LEU A 119 5.61 -0.16 13.03
C LEU A 119 4.45 0.35 12.16
N ILE A 120 3.21 0.01 12.52
CA ILE A 120 2.03 0.49 11.80
C ILE A 120 1.91 2.01 11.94
N LEU A 121 2.14 2.58 13.13
CA LEU A 121 2.16 4.03 13.30
C LEU A 121 3.27 4.68 12.45
N HIS A 122 4.48 4.11 12.44
CA HIS A 122 5.58 4.62 11.63
C HIS A 122 5.24 4.62 10.12
N ALA A 123 4.55 3.59 9.64
CA ALA A 123 4.03 3.55 8.27
C ALA A 123 2.94 4.60 7.99
N LEU A 124 2.25 5.11 9.01
CA LEU A 124 1.34 6.24 8.85
C LEU A 124 2.05 7.58 8.96
N GLN A 125 3.18 7.65 9.68
CA GLN A 125 4.00 8.86 9.85
C GLN A 125 5.08 9.04 8.78
N THR A 126 5.15 8.13 7.83
CA THR A 126 5.93 8.28 6.61
C THR A 126 4.97 8.45 5.45
N TYR A 127 5.38 9.12 4.37
CA TYR A 127 4.53 9.25 3.17
C TYR A 127 5.10 8.54 1.94
N HIS A 128 6.35 8.07 2.00
CA HIS A 128 7.05 7.47 0.87
C HIS A 128 6.60 6.04 0.59
N CYS A 129 6.48 5.71 -0.69
CA CYS A 129 6.32 4.36 -1.18
C CYS A 129 7.62 3.58 -0.98
N VAL A 130 7.53 2.40 -0.36
CA VAL A 130 8.68 1.49 -0.15
C VAL A 130 9.41 1.12 -1.45
N SER A 131 8.72 1.16 -2.58
CA SER A 131 9.25 0.70 -3.86
C SER A 131 9.88 1.83 -4.69
N CYS A 132 9.21 2.98 -4.84
CA CYS A 132 9.68 4.06 -5.72
C CYS A 132 9.88 5.42 -5.03
N LEU A 133 9.66 5.50 -3.72
CA LEU A 133 9.80 6.72 -2.90
C LEU A 133 8.80 7.86 -3.18
N ASP A 134 8.00 7.78 -4.24
CA ASP A 134 6.83 8.66 -4.45
C ASP A 134 5.80 8.53 -3.31
N PHE A 135 4.76 9.35 -3.27
CA PHE A 135 3.72 9.23 -2.24
C PHE A 135 3.03 7.86 -2.26
N GLY A 136 3.16 7.12 -1.16
CA GLY A 136 2.52 5.82 -0.94
C GLY A 136 1.11 6.00 -0.39
N ALA A 137 0.11 6.06 -1.27
CA ALA A 137 -1.29 6.23 -0.87
C ALA A 137 -1.90 5.02 -0.11
N PHE A 138 -1.31 3.83 -0.27
CA PHE A 138 -1.88 2.58 0.21
C PHE A 138 -0.96 1.91 1.23
N LEU A 139 -1.54 1.21 2.20
CA LEU A 139 -0.80 0.31 3.08
C LEU A 139 -0.84 -1.09 2.48
N TYR A 140 0.33 -1.68 2.23
CA TYR A 140 0.47 -3.07 1.83
C TYR A 140 0.47 -3.96 3.07
N LEU A 141 -0.63 -4.68 3.29
CA LEU A 141 -0.89 -5.43 4.51
C LEU A 141 0.19 -6.50 4.85
N PRO A 142 0.77 -7.25 3.89
CA PRO A 142 1.77 -8.27 4.19
C PRO A 142 3.10 -7.76 4.73
N THR A 143 3.38 -6.45 4.71
CA THR A 143 4.58 -5.87 5.34
C THR A 143 4.28 -4.63 6.18
N CYS A 144 3.04 -4.13 6.17
CA CYS A 144 2.65 -2.86 6.76
C CYS A 144 3.48 -1.67 6.26
N GLU A 145 3.88 -1.68 4.98
CA GLU A 145 4.61 -0.60 4.33
C GLU A 145 3.70 0.18 3.36
N ARG A 146 4.02 1.45 3.12
CA ARG A 146 3.27 2.26 2.15
C ARG A 146 3.68 1.96 0.73
N VAL A 147 2.70 1.96 -0.18
CA VAL A 147 2.90 1.70 -1.61
C VAL A 147 2.03 2.64 -2.45
N CYS A 148 2.57 3.15 -3.56
CA CYS A 148 1.80 3.92 -4.54
C CYS A 148 1.04 3.00 -5.51
N LEU A 149 0.04 3.54 -6.23
CA LEU A 149 -0.75 2.74 -7.16
C LEU A 149 0.09 2.06 -8.25
N GLU A 150 1.07 2.79 -8.79
CA GLU A 150 1.93 2.29 -9.86
C GLU A 150 2.72 1.06 -9.41
N CYS A 151 3.27 1.10 -8.20
CA CYS A 151 4.03 -0.02 -7.66
C CYS A 151 3.13 -1.21 -7.33
N LEU A 152 1.91 -1.01 -6.82
CA LEU A 152 0.95 -2.12 -6.65
C LEU A 152 0.65 -2.84 -7.98
N ASN A 153 0.51 -2.08 -9.07
CA ASN A 153 0.26 -2.64 -10.40
C ASN A 153 1.49 -3.34 -10.99
N GLN A 154 2.66 -2.71 -10.90
CA GLN A 154 3.83 -3.08 -11.71
C GLN A 154 4.89 -3.88 -10.96
N ASN A 155 5.02 -3.68 -9.65
CA ASN A 155 6.01 -4.40 -8.87
C ASN A 155 5.49 -5.80 -8.54
N ARG A 156 5.90 -6.77 -9.34
CA ARG A 156 5.52 -8.18 -9.19
C ARG A 156 5.91 -8.78 -7.84
N GLY A 157 6.86 -8.18 -7.11
CA GLY A 157 7.20 -8.62 -5.75
C GLY A 157 6.05 -8.38 -4.76
N LEU A 158 5.22 -7.37 -5.01
CA LEU A 158 4.05 -7.03 -4.19
C LEU A 158 2.80 -7.85 -4.54
N TRP A 159 2.83 -8.58 -5.66
CA TRP A 159 1.71 -9.42 -6.06
C TRP A 159 1.49 -10.55 -5.06
N MET A 160 0.24 -10.95 -4.93
CA MET A 160 -0.15 -12.06 -4.06
C MET A 160 -0.37 -13.32 -4.88
N ILE A 161 0.04 -14.46 -4.33
CA ILE A 161 -0.21 -15.78 -4.93
C ILE A 161 -0.76 -16.73 -3.87
N THR A 162 -1.49 -17.75 -4.30
CA THR A 162 -1.95 -18.78 -3.36
C THR A 162 -0.77 -19.56 -2.79
N THR A 163 -0.93 -20.07 -1.56
CA THR A 163 0.07 -20.98 -0.96
C THR A 163 0.33 -22.19 -1.87
N ALA A 164 -0.69 -22.73 -2.53
CA ALA A 164 -0.53 -23.83 -3.49
C ALA A 164 0.35 -23.44 -4.70
N THR A 165 0.18 -22.23 -5.23
CA THR A 165 1.03 -21.69 -6.30
C THR A 165 2.45 -21.48 -5.81
N ALA A 166 2.64 -20.87 -4.62
CA ALA A 166 3.96 -20.63 -4.04
C ALA A 166 4.75 -21.94 -3.83
N ARG A 167 4.10 -22.98 -3.28
CA ARG A 167 4.69 -24.31 -3.11
C ARG A 167 5.20 -24.91 -4.42
N LYS A 168 4.41 -24.81 -5.49
CA LYS A 168 4.77 -25.34 -6.82
C LYS A 168 5.82 -24.48 -7.51
N CYS A 169 5.73 -23.15 -7.39
CA CYS A 169 6.57 -22.20 -8.11
C CYS A 169 7.97 -22.11 -7.53
N PHE A 170 8.11 -22.23 -6.21
CA PHE A 170 9.38 -22.05 -5.50
C PHE A 170 9.83 -23.30 -4.73
N GLY A 171 9.19 -24.46 -4.97
CA GLY A 171 9.60 -25.72 -4.33
C GLY A 171 9.44 -25.73 -2.81
N LEU A 172 8.44 -25.05 -2.28
CA LEU A 172 8.25 -24.86 -0.84
C LEU A 172 7.29 -25.88 -0.22
N THR A 173 7.54 -26.24 1.04
CA THR A 173 6.61 -27.01 1.87
C THR A 173 5.62 -26.10 2.60
N GLN A 174 4.52 -26.68 3.08
CA GLN A 174 3.54 -25.91 3.87
C GLN A 174 4.14 -25.39 5.20
N ARG A 175 5.03 -26.18 5.83
CA ARG A 175 5.72 -25.78 7.07
C ARG A 175 6.65 -24.61 6.85
N GLN A 176 7.41 -24.61 5.75
CA GLN A 176 8.26 -23.47 5.38
C GLN A 176 7.40 -22.23 5.12
N LEU A 177 6.28 -22.32 4.41
CA LEU A 177 5.42 -21.15 4.17
C LEU A 177 4.85 -20.53 5.46
N GLN A 178 4.72 -21.28 6.55
CA GLN A 178 4.23 -20.75 7.83
C GLN A 178 5.23 -19.79 8.50
N THR A 179 6.51 -19.79 8.09
CA THR A 179 7.52 -18.87 8.62
C THR A 179 7.35 -17.45 8.10
N ILE A 180 6.74 -17.28 6.93
CA ILE A 180 6.45 -15.97 6.33
C ILE A 180 5.00 -15.52 6.60
N PRO A 181 4.65 -14.25 6.36
CA PRO A 181 3.27 -13.78 6.48
C PRO A 181 2.33 -14.49 5.48
N ILE A 182 1.39 -15.29 6.01
CA ILE A 182 0.27 -15.84 5.25
C ILE A 182 -0.98 -14.99 5.52
N MET A 183 -1.48 -14.38 4.47
CA MET A 183 -2.66 -13.52 4.51
C MET A 183 -3.92 -14.31 4.13
N ARG A 184 -5.00 -14.15 4.91
CA ARG A 184 -6.34 -14.58 4.49
C ARG A 184 -6.96 -13.52 3.59
N SER A 185 -7.48 -13.91 2.43
CA SER A 185 -8.16 -12.95 1.54
C SER A 185 -9.54 -12.55 2.08
N ILE A 186 -9.97 -11.33 1.77
CA ILE A 186 -11.35 -10.88 1.97
C ILE A 186 -12.12 -11.09 0.65
N PRO A 187 -13.30 -11.71 0.64
CA PRO A 187 -14.13 -11.78 -0.56
C PRO A 187 -14.63 -10.39 -0.95
N GLY A 188 -14.63 -10.08 -2.24
CA GLY A 188 -14.96 -8.75 -2.74
C GLY A 188 -14.64 -8.60 -4.22
N THR A 189 -14.86 -7.40 -4.76
CA THR A 189 -14.49 -7.04 -6.13
C THR A 189 -13.31 -6.08 -6.10
N TYR A 190 -12.22 -6.47 -6.75
CA TYR A 190 -10.95 -5.74 -6.67
C TYR A 190 -10.41 -5.37 -8.05
N SER A 191 -9.64 -4.29 -8.10
CA SER A 191 -8.92 -3.84 -9.30
C SER A 191 -7.76 -2.93 -8.93
N VAL A 192 -6.65 -3.02 -9.67
CA VAL A 192 -5.51 -2.09 -9.55
C VAL A 192 -5.04 -1.78 -10.94
N ARG A 193 -5.57 -0.72 -11.56
CA ARG A 193 -5.33 -0.40 -12.98
C ARG A 193 -5.58 -1.57 -13.94
N THR A 194 -6.47 -2.49 -13.55
CA THR A 194 -6.90 -3.67 -14.31
C THR A 194 -8.42 -3.74 -14.33
N LEU A 195 -8.98 -4.62 -15.16
CA LEU A 195 -10.40 -4.97 -15.09
C LEU A 195 -10.78 -5.45 -13.68
N GLU A 196 -11.99 -5.11 -13.24
CA GLU A 196 -12.55 -5.57 -11.97
C GLU A 196 -12.64 -7.09 -11.94
N LYS A 197 -12.25 -7.68 -10.80
CA LYS A 197 -12.32 -9.11 -10.55
C LYS A 197 -13.04 -9.39 -9.24
N THR A 198 -14.10 -10.18 -9.32
CA THR A 198 -14.84 -10.61 -8.13
C THR A 198 -14.29 -11.93 -7.60
N HIS A 199 -13.88 -11.92 -6.34
CA HIS A 199 -13.42 -13.08 -5.59
C HIS A 199 -14.46 -13.45 -4.54
N ARG A 200 -15.18 -14.55 -4.75
CA ARG A 200 -16.18 -15.06 -3.80
C ARG A 200 -15.63 -16.06 -2.80
N LYS A 201 -14.47 -16.67 -3.10
CA LYS A 201 -13.81 -17.68 -2.27
C LYS A 201 -12.77 -17.04 -1.37
N LEU A 202 -12.51 -17.70 -0.25
CA LEU A 202 -11.40 -17.38 0.64
C LEU A 202 -10.13 -18.09 0.16
N TYR A 203 -9.03 -17.34 0.14
CA TYR A 203 -7.71 -17.83 -0.23
C TYR A 203 -6.72 -17.58 0.91
N GLN A 204 -5.75 -18.49 1.04
CA GLN A 204 -4.51 -18.22 1.77
C GLN A 204 -3.48 -17.73 0.76
N LEU A 205 -3.02 -16.50 0.96
CA LEU A 205 -2.17 -15.78 0.05
C LEU A 205 -0.82 -15.47 0.71
N VAL A 206 0.23 -15.45 -0.09
CA VAL A 206 1.56 -14.97 0.28
C VAL A 206 2.04 -14.01 -0.78
N SER A 207 2.89 -13.05 -0.40
CA SER A 207 3.52 -12.18 -1.38
C SER A 207 4.53 -12.95 -2.21
N VAL A 208 4.65 -12.61 -3.49
CA VAL A 208 5.66 -13.19 -4.38
C VAL A 208 7.07 -12.91 -3.84
N ARG A 209 7.32 -11.70 -3.33
CA ARG A 209 8.62 -11.33 -2.72
C ARG A 209 8.99 -12.27 -1.57
N HIS A 210 8.11 -12.47 -0.59
CA HIS A 210 8.41 -13.35 0.55
C HIS A 210 8.57 -14.81 0.13
N ALA A 211 7.72 -15.30 -0.79
CA ALA A 211 7.80 -16.68 -1.26
C ALA A 211 9.09 -16.93 -2.08
N LYS A 212 9.50 -15.97 -2.91
CA LYS A 212 10.75 -16.04 -3.67
C LYS A 212 11.96 -15.98 -2.74
N GLN A 213 11.99 -15.05 -1.79
CA GLN A 213 13.08 -14.95 -0.82
C GLN A 213 13.23 -16.24 -0.02
N LEU A 214 12.12 -16.75 0.53
CA LEU A 214 12.13 -18.03 1.26
C LEU A 214 12.58 -19.20 0.38
N GLY A 215 12.22 -19.21 -0.90
CA GLY A 215 12.70 -20.20 -1.86
C GLY A 215 14.22 -20.15 -2.02
N LEU A 216 14.80 -18.94 -2.16
CA LEU A 216 16.24 -18.77 -2.22
C LEU A 216 16.93 -19.23 -0.93
N ASP A 217 16.39 -18.88 0.23
CA ASP A 217 16.95 -19.25 1.53
C ASP A 217 16.94 -20.78 1.73
N VAL A 218 15.88 -21.46 1.29
CA VAL A 218 15.73 -22.92 1.41
C VAL A 218 16.62 -23.67 0.44
N HIS A 219 16.70 -23.24 -0.83
CA HIS A 219 17.42 -23.97 -1.87
C HIS A 219 18.88 -23.51 -2.01
N GLY A 220 19.24 -22.36 -1.44
CA GLY A 220 20.59 -21.82 -1.33
C GLY A 220 21.15 -21.16 -2.60
N SER A 221 20.44 -21.21 -3.73
CA SER A 221 20.89 -20.58 -4.99
C SER A 221 19.73 -20.33 -5.96
N PRO A 222 19.84 -19.29 -6.84
CA PRO A 222 18.89 -19.07 -7.93
C PRO A 222 18.80 -20.23 -8.92
N GLU A 223 19.90 -20.94 -9.17
CA GLU A 223 19.97 -22.05 -10.12
C GLU A 223 19.10 -23.22 -9.64
N LYS A 224 19.23 -23.61 -8.36
CA LYS A 224 18.37 -24.64 -7.76
C LYS A 224 16.91 -24.22 -7.68
N LEU A 225 16.64 -22.93 -7.43
CA LEU A 225 15.27 -22.42 -7.45
C LEU A 225 14.66 -22.54 -8.86
N ALA A 226 15.46 -22.31 -9.91
CA ALA A 226 15.01 -22.40 -11.31
C ALA A 226 14.61 -23.83 -11.73
N GLU A 227 15.07 -24.88 -11.03
CA GLU A 227 14.64 -26.27 -11.28
C GLU A 227 13.13 -26.48 -11.10
N PHE A 228 12.45 -25.63 -10.32
CA PHE A 228 11.00 -25.66 -10.14
C PHE A 228 10.21 -24.97 -11.28
N MET A 229 10.90 -24.40 -12.27
CA MET A 229 10.27 -23.86 -13.46
C MET A 229 9.72 -24.98 -14.36
N PRO A 230 8.52 -24.83 -14.94
CA PRO A 230 8.06 -25.74 -15.98
C PRO A 230 9.01 -25.71 -17.18
N SER A 231 9.00 -26.77 -17.98
CA SER A 231 9.73 -26.82 -19.24
C SER A 231 9.37 -25.63 -20.15
N THR A 232 10.38 -25.10 -20.83
CA THR A 232 10.19 -24.00 -21.77
C THR A 232 9.28 -24.49 -22.91
N PRO A 233 8.17 -23.77 -23.21
CA PRO A 233 7.27 -24.17 -24.29
C PRO A 233 7.98 -24.12 -25.64
N ALA A 234 7.60 -25.01 -26.56
CA ALA A 234 8.09 -24.97 -27.93
C ALA A 234 7.66 -23.66 -28.63
N ARG A 235 8.35 -23.29 -29.72
CA ARG A 235 8.02 -22.08 -30.49
C ARG A 235 6.58 -22.16 -31.00
N GLY A 236 5.73 -21.21 -30.60
CA GLY A 236 4.30 -21.17 -30.95
C GLY A 236 3.37 -21.82 -29.92
N GLU A 237 3.90 -22.56 -28.95
CA GLU A 237 3.12 -23.21 -27.91
C GLU A 237 2.78 -22.24 -26.77
N ARG A 238 1.50 -22.20 -26.38
CA ARG A 238 1.03 -21.33 -25.28
C ARG A 238 1.04 -22.10 -23.96
N SER A 239 2.04 -21.86 -23.11
CA SER A 239 2.07 -22.37 -21.73
C SER A 239 1.76 -21.27 -20.72
N ARG A 240 0.49 -21.12 -20.33
CA ARG A 240 0.06 -20.11 -19.33
C ARG A 240 0.84 -20.26 -18.01
N LYS A 241 1.04 -21.49 -17.56
CA LYS A 241 1.74 -21.83 -16.31
C LYS A 241 3.22 -21.44 -16.36
N PHE A 242 3.91 -21.70 -17.48
CA PHE A 242 5.31 -21.30 -17.65
C PHE A 242 5.48 -19.78 -17.54
N TYR A 243 4.68 -19.00 -18.28
CA TYR A 243 4.76 -17.55 -18.23
C TYR A 243 4.33 -16.97 -16.88
N GLU A 244 3.40 -17.61 -16.19
CA GLU A 244 3.05 -17.26 -14.82
C GLU A 244 4.24 -17.44 -13.87
N PHE A 245 4.87 -18.62 -13.86
CA PHE A 245 6.00 -18.89 -12.97
C PHE A 245 7.20 -18.01 -13.32
N LYS A 246 7.47 -17.82 -14.62
CA LYS A 246 8.54 -16.94 -15.10
C LYS A 246 8.40 -15.52 -14.52
N ARG A 247 7.18 -14.98 -14.46
CA ARG A 247 6.94 -13.64 -13.89
C ARG A 247 7.26 -13.57 -12.40
N TYR A 248 6.92 -14.62 -11.64
CA TYR A 248 7.17 -14.68 -10.20
C TYR A 248 8.66 -14.90 -9.90
N HIS A 249 9.36 -15.71 -10.70
CA HIS A 249 10.82 -15.87 -10.62
C HIS A 249 11.56 -14.58 -10.99
N GLU A 250 11.09 -13.84 -12.00
CA GLU A 250 11.65 -12.53 -12.39
C GLU A 250 11.22 -11.36 -11.49
N ALA A 251 10.39 -11.60 -10.46
CA ALA A 251 9.93 -10.56 -9.58
C ALA A 251 11.12 -9.94 -8.81
N PRO A 252 11.20 -8.61 -8.69
CA PRO A 252 12.28 -7.97 -7.96
C PRO A 252 12.15 -8.28 -6.45
N LEU A 253 13.28 -8.54 -5.81
CA LEU A 253 13.37 -8.67 -4.35
C LEU A 253 13.63 -7.30 -3.70
N GLU A 254 14.38 -6.46 -4.40
CA GLU A 254 14.71 -5.11 -3.96
C GLU A 254 13.82 -4.05 -4.62
N PRO A 255 13.53 -2.95 -3.92
CA PRO A 255 12.79 -1.85 -4.48
C PRO A 255 13.60 -1.20 -5.63
N PRO A 256 12.94 -0.84 -6.74
CA PRO A 256 13.60 -0.18 -7.87
C PRO A 256 14.14 1.22 -7.51
N GLY A 257 13.64 1.86 -6.44
CA GLY A 257 14.07 3.19 -5.99
C GLY A 257 13.72 4.35 -6.93
N ARG A 258 12.92 4.08 -7.97
CA ARG A 258 12.50 5.06 -8.97
C ARG A 258 11.13 4.71 -9.52
N ASP A 259 10.52 5.71 -10.14
CA ASP A 259 9.19 5.63 -10.74
C ASP A 259 9.08 4.45 -11.73
N MET A 260 8.24 3.48 -11.38
CA MET A 260 8.01 2.28 -12.17
C MET A 260 7.45 2.60 -13.55
N SER A 261 6.64 3.66 -13.70
CA SER A 261 6.02 4.04 -14.98
C SER A 261 7.04 4.51 -16.01
N LYS A 262 8.21 4.97 -15.55
CA LYS A 262 9.33 5.43 -16.38
C LYS A 262 10.38 4.34 -16.66
N LEU A 263 10.14 3.11 -16.19
CA LEU A 263 11.02 1.98 -16.49
C LEU A 263 10.63 1.29 -17.80
N PRO A 264 11.61 0.78 -18.57
CA PRO A 264 11.35 0.01 -19.79
C PRO A 264 10.32 -1.08 -19.55
N GLN A 265 9.28 -1.09 -20.39
CA GLN A 265 8.19 -2.04 -20.24
C GLN A 265 8.69 -3.45 -20.58
N LYS A 266 8.66 -4.35 -19.59
CA LYS A 266 8.83 -5.78 -19.89
C LYS A 266 7.63 -6.21 -20.75
N ALA A 267 7.88 -6.76 -21.94
CA ALA A 267 6.87 -7.10 -22.96
C ALA A 267 5.71 -7.98 -22.47
N ASN A 268 5.81 -8.60 -21.29
CA ASN A 268 4.78 -9.43 -20.68
C ASN A 268 4.69 -9.23 -19.16
N ILE A 269 4.19 -8.08 -18.70
CA ILE A 269 3.87 -7.85 -17.28
C ILE A 269 3.01 -8.98 -16.73
N GLY A 270 2.00 -9.41 -17.49
CA GLY A 270 1.02 -10.40 -17.06
C GLY A 270 -0.13 -9.77 -16.31
N ASN A 271 -0.98 -10.61 -15.71
CA ASN A 271 -2.15 -10.17 -14.99
C ASN A 271 -2.05 -10.62 -13.54
N ASP A 272 -2.06 -9.69 -12.59
CA ASP A 272 -2.14 -10.02 -11.16
C ASP A 272 -3.54 -10.55 -10.85
N HIS A 273 -3.61 -11.81 -10.42
CA HIS A 273 -4.88 -12.49 -10.15
C HIS A 273 -5.55 -12.00 -8.86
N PHE A 274 -4.80 -11.37 -7.97
CA PHE A 274 -5.25 -10.93 -6.65
C PHE A 274 -4.98 -9.42 -6.44
N ALA A 275 -4.92 -8.67 -7.55
CA ALA A 275 -4.67 -7.23 -7.56
C ALA A 275 -5.62 -6.50 -6.60
N GLY A 276 -5.05 -5.73 -5.66
CA GLY A 276 -5.81 -4.88 -4.72
C GLY A 276 -6.28 -5.60 -3.46
N MET A 277 -6.21 -6.94 -3.40
CA MET A 277 -6.68 -7.72 -2.26
C MET A 277 -5.79 -7.62 -1.01
N ALA A 278 -4.56 -7.11 -1.14
CA ALA A 278 -3.57 -7.01 -0.05
C ALA A 278 -3.23 -5.58 0.33
N SER A 279 -4.03 -4.61 -0.10
CA SER A 279 -3.80 -3.19 0.14
C SER A 279 -5.08 -2.49 0.55
N LEU A 280 -4.95 -1.41 1.33
CA LEU A 280 -6.04 -0.46 1.61
C LEU A 280 -5.53 0.97 1.57
N ARG A 281 -6.44 1.93 1.34
CA ARG A 281 -6.11 3.36 1.38
C ARG A 281 -5.84 3.80 2.82
N VAL A 282 -4.78 4.59 3.02
CA VAL A 282 -4.43 5.13 4.34
C VAL A 282 -3.96 6.59 4.28
N PRO A 283 -4.19 7.39 5.33
CA PRO A 283 -3.64 8.74 5.41
C PRO A 283 -2.16 8.72 5.77
N TYR A 284 -1.47 9.81 5.47
CA TYR A 284 -0.22 10.22 6.11
C TYR A 284 -0.57 11.08 7.33
N ILE A 285 -0.09 10.70 8.51
CA ILE A 285 -0.34 11.38 9.78
C ILE A 285 0.87 12.24 10.09
N SER A 286 0.64 13.53 10.26
CA SER A 286 1.64 14.51 10.68
C SER A 286 1.10 15.36 11.83
N GLY A 287 1.92 16.29 12.34
CA GLY A 287 1.50 17.22 13.40
C GLY A 287 0.29 18.11 13.02
N SER A 288 0.05 18.32 11.72
CA SER A 288 -1.09 19.09 11.21
C SER A 288 -2.36 18.25 10.99
N GLY A 289 -2.29 16.92 11.17
CA GLY A 289 -3.42 16.01 11.01
C GLY A 289 -3.18 14.90 9.99
N ALA A 290 -4.27 14.35 9.48
CA ALA A 290 -4.27 13.25 8.50
C ALA A 290 -4.41 13.79 7.07
N ASP A 291 -3.34 13.69 6.29
CA ASP A 291 -3.30 14.02 4.86
C ASP A 291 -3.54 12.74 4.05
N TRP A 292 -4.66 12.67 3.33
CA TRP A 292 -4.92 11.53 2.46
C TRP A 292 -4.08 11.60 1.19
N GLY A 293 -3.58 12.76 0.80
CA GLY A 293 -2.86 13.00 -0.44
C GLY A 293 -3.79 13.36 -1.59
N TYR A 294 -3.27 14.14 -2.53
CA TYR A 294 -4.04 14.81 -3.57
C TYR A 294 -3.65 14.32 -4.97
N LEU A 295 -4.62 14.19 -5.87
CA LEU A 295 -4.37 14.04 -7.30
C LEU A 295 -4.41 15.41 -7.97
N CYS A 296 -3.58 15.59 -9.01
CA CYS A 296 -3.54 16.84 -9.75
C CYS A 296 -4.56 16.85 -10.91
N ARG A 297 -5.42 17.88 -10.94
CA ARG A 297 -6.38 18.11 -12.03
C ARG A 297 -5.69 18.39 -13.36
N GLY A 298 -4.54 19.07 -13.35
CA GLY A 298 -3.73 19.29 -14.55
C GLY A 298 -3.16 18.01 -15.14
N CYS A 299 -2.78 17.02 -14.32
CA CYS A 299 -2.35 15.72 -14.84
C CYS A 299 -3.45 15.04 -15.65
N GLN A 300 -4.73 15.17 -15.25
CA GLN A 300 -5.86 14.66 -16.04
C GLN A 300 -6.01 15.40 -17.37
N VAL A 301 -5.85 16.73 -17.37
CA VAL A 301 -5.89 17.54 -18.61
C VAL A 301 -4.76 17.13 -19.55
N THR A 302 -3.55 16.93 -19.02
CA THR A 302 -2.38 16.48 -19.77
C THR A 302 -2.65 15.13 -20.45
N TYR A 303 -3.19 14.16 -19.70
CA TYR A 303 -3.53 12.84 -20.24
C TYR A 303 -4.66 12.92 -21.30
N ARG A 304 -5.65 13.81 -21.11
CA ARG A 304 -6.71 14.05 -22.11
C ARG A 304 -6.15 14.65 -23.39
N HIS A 305 -5.24 15.63 -23.31
CA HIS A 305 -4.58 16.21 -24.48
C HIS A 305 -3.77 15.16 -25.23
N PHE A 306 -3.09 14.26 -24.52
CA PHE A 306 -2.42 13.12 -25.14
C PHE A 306 -3.41 12.22 -25.88
N GLY A 307 -4.52 11.83 -25.24
CA GLY A 307 -5.56 10.99 -25.86
C GLY A 307 -6.21 11.62 -27.09
N HIS A 308 -6.22 12.95 -27.20
CA HIS A 308 -6.73 13.69 -28.36
C HIS A 308 -5.66 14.03 -29.40
N GLY A 309 -4.39 13.68 -29.17
CA GLY A 309 -3.28 14.05 -30.06
C GLY A 309 -2.91 15.53 -30.05
N SER A 310 -3.34 16.28 -29.03
CA SER A 310 -3.08 17.73 -28.89
C SER A 310 -1.97 18.07 -27.90
N LEU A 311 -1.29 17.07 -27.32
CA LEU A 311 -0.16 17.28 -26.42
C LEU A 311 1.09 17.68 -27.23
N PRO A 312 1.74 18.82 -26.95
CA PRO A 312 2.94 19.23 -27.66
C PRO A 312 4.08 18.19 -27.55
N SER A 313 4.82 17.99 -28.65
CA SER A 313 5.90 17.00 -28.72
C SER A 313 7.02 17.25 -27.71
N ALA A 314 7.33 18.52 -27.41
CA ALA A 314 8.31 18.89 -26.40
C ALA A 314 7.89 18.38 -25.00
N VAL A 315 6.63 18.63 -24.61
CA VAL A 315 6.06 18.17 -23.33
C VAL A 315 6.01 16.64 -23.27
N LEU A 316 5.62 16.00 -24.38
CA LEU A 316 5.62 14.53 -24.48
C LEU A 316 7.01 13.92 -24.24
N SER A 317 8.05 14.54 -24.82
CA SER A 317 9.44 14.06 -24.72
C SER A 317 10.02 14.25 -23.31
N GLU A 318 9.58 15.28 -22.59
CA GLU A 318 9.95 15.52 -21.20
C GLU A 318 9.29 14.52 -20.24
N LEU A 319 8.01 14.23 -20.44
CA LEU A 319 7.23 13.34 -19.58
C LEU A 319 7.51 11.85 -19.84
N CYS A 320 7.93 11.50 -21.06
CA CYS A 320 8.15 10.13 -21.50
C CYS A 320 9.59 9.91 -22.00
N PRO A 321 10.42 9.15 -21.27
CA PRO A 321 11.72 8.71 -21.76
C PRO A 321 11.67 8.05 -23.16
N PRO A 322 12.73 8.22 -23.97
CA PRO A 322 12.78 7.70 -25.33
C PRO A 322 12.67 6.17 -25.36
N GLY A 323 12.00 5.63 -26.37
CA GLY A 323 11.83 4.18 -26.58
C GLY A 323 10.73 3.53 -25.74
N MET A 324 9.87 4.31 -25.09
CA MET A 324 8.74 3.82 -24.29
C MET A 324 7.39 4.19 -24.89
N CYS A 325 6.37 3.35 -24.63
CA CYS A 325 4.99 3.68 -24.94
C CYS A 325 4.51 4.85 -24.04
N PRO A 326 4.12 6.01 -24.60
CA PRO A 326 3.81 7.19 -23.78
C PRO A 326 2.56 7.08 -22.92
N ASP A 327 1.62 6.20 -23.29
CA ASP A 327 0.39 5.97 -22.56
C ASP A 327 0.63 5.68 -21.07
N ARG A 328 1.64 4.85 -20.77
CA ARG A 328 1.92 4.39 -19.41
C ARG A 328 2.39 5.51 -18.46
N PRO A 329 3.48 6.26 -18.73
CA PRO A 329 3.91 7.35 -17.86
C PRO A 329 2.85 8.46 -17.78
N LEU A 330 2.15 8.76 -18.89
CA LEU A 330 1.12 9.79 -18.89
C LEU A 330 -0.12 9.39 -18.08
N PHE A 331 -0.55 8.13 -18.15
CA PHE A 331 -1.60 7.64 -17.28
C PHE A 331 -1.16 7.68 -15.82
N ALA A 332 0.10 7.29 -15.52
CA ALA A 332 0.60 7.28 -14.15
C ALA A 332 0.52 8.66 -13.48
N LEU A 333 0.67 9.75 -14.23
CA LEU A 333 0.43 11.12 -13.73
C LEU A 333 -0.97 11.30 -13.14
N THR A 334 -2.00 10.69 -13.75
CA THR A 334 -3.40 10.82 -13.29
C THR A 334 -3.71 10.06 -12.00
N THR A 335 -2.81 9.16 -11.59
CA THR A 335 -2.97 8.30 -10.40
C THR A 335 -1.88 8.50 -9.36
N ARG A 336 -0.99 9.47 -9.59
CA ARG A 336 0.05 9.86 -8.64
C ARG A 336 -0.53 10.80 -7.60
N PHE A 337 -0.51 10.35 -6.37
CA PHE A 337 -0.81 11.20 -5.24
C PHE A 337 0.40 12.05 -4.88
N TYR A 338 0.11 13.21 -4.30
CA TYR A 338 1.07 14.12 -3.74
C TYR A 338 0.67 14.42 -2.30
N SER A 339 1.66 14.66 -1.43
CA SER A 339 1.38 15.34 -0.16
C SER A 339 0.88 16.75 -0.43
N HIS A 340 0.34 17.42 0.59
CA HIS A 340 -0.01 18.84 0.51
C HIS A 340 1.12 19.69 -0.11
N GLU A 341 2.33 19.63 0.45
CA GLU A 341 3.50 20.37 -0.06
C GLU A 341 3.94 19.88 -1.45
N GLY A 342 3.89 18.56 -1.67
CA GLY A 342 4.26 17.97 -2.96
C GLY A 342 3.36 18.44 -4.10
N LEU A 343 2.07 18.66 -3.84
CA LEU A 343 1.16 19.16 -4.87
C LEU A 343 1.44 20.64 -5.16
N LEU A 344 1.66 21.46 -4.13
CA LEU A 344 2.00 22.88 -4.33
C LEU A 344 3.24 23.03 -5.22
N ASN A 345 4.29 22.26 -4.96
CA ASN A 345 5.49 22.27 -5.80
C ASN A 345 5.20 21.74 -7.22
N HIS A 346 4.37 20.69 -7.35
CA HIS A 346 4.01 20.14 -8.65
C HIS A 346 3.20 21.12 -9.51
N ILE A 347 2.42 22.01 -8.90
CA ILE A 347 1.53 22.92 -9.60
C ILE A 347 2.29 23.88 -10.51
N GLU A 348 3.46 24.34 -10.09
CA GLU A 348 4.28 25.34 -10.79
C GLU A 348 4.72 24.85 -12.19
N ASP A 349 5.06 23.56 -12.29
CA ASP A 349 5.59 22.95 -13.52
C ASP A 349 4.54 22.13 -14.30
N CYS A 350 3.31 22.02 -13.82
CA CYS A 350 2.31 21.15 -14.43
C CYS A 350 1.72 21.76 -15.72
N TYR A 351 2.08 21.20 -16.88
CA TYR A 351 1.53 21.58 -18.19
C TYR A 351 0.00 21.74 -18.16
N GLY A 352 -0.71 20.74 -17.64
CA GLY A 352 -2.17 20.79 -17.65
C GLY A 352 -2.77 21.85 -16.74
N ILE A 353 -2.06 22.29 -15.69
CA ILE A 353 -2.50 23.43 -14.89
C ILE A 353 -2.29 24.74 -15.65
N GLN A 354 -1.15 24.89 -16.32
CA GLN A 354 -0.92 26.05 -17.19
C GLN A 354 -2.03 26.15 -18.27
N GLN A 355 -2.52 25.02 -18.78
CA GLN A 355 -3.67 25.02 -19.70
C GLN A 355 -5.00 25.39 -19.04
N ILE A 356 -5.22 25.05 -17.77
CA ILE A 356 -6.42 25.46 -17.02
C ILE A 356 -6.38 26.98 -16.81
N LEU A 357 -5.26 27.52 -16.35
CA LEU A 357 -5.08 28.94 -16.09
C LEU A 357 -5.30 29.79 -17.34
N ARG A 358 -4.74 29.40 -18.49
CA ARG A 358 -4.92 30.10 -19.77
C ARG A 358 -6.37 30.15 -20.27
N ARG A 359 -7.24 29.24 -19.81
CA ARG A 359 -8.67 29.24 -20.18
C ARG A 359 -9.51 30.12 -19.25
N GLU A 360 -8.97 30.48 -18.10
CA GLU A 360 -9.64 31.30 -17.08
C GLU A 360 -9.22 32.78 -17.15
N GLU A 361 -8.19 33.12 -17.93
CA GLU A 361 -7.87 34.51 -18.25
C GLU A 361 -8.98 35.13 -19.13
N PRO A 362 -9.63 36.22 -18.69
CA PRO A 362 -10.63 36.89 -19.52
C PRO A 362 -9.94 37.48 -20.76
N THR A 363 -10.45 37.12 -21.93
CA THR A 363 -10.08 37.72 -23.23
C THR A 363 -10.37 39.20 -23.30
#